data_AF-A0A969V8D0-F1
#
_entry.id   AF-A0A969V8D0-F1
#
_cell.length_a   1.000
_cell.length_b   1.000
_cell.length_c   1.000
_cell.angle_alpha   90.00
_cell.angle_beta   90.00
_cell.angle_gamma   90.00
#
_symmetry.space_group_name_H-M   'P 1'
#
loop_
_entity.id
_entity.type
_entity.pdbx_description
1 polymer ?
#
loop_
_entity_poly.entity_id
_entity_poly.type
_entity_poly.pdbx_seq_one_letter_code
_entity_poly.pdbx_strand_id
1 'polypeptide(L)'
;MLDYTKYYDVSVNCPENMGRYQEFNTHAQFHGAYLRALFEAKNITYSKKRPGDVLKPFYLEQLLTRIQVQPEQLTTFRQFIDFCNKIKSKFKI
;
A
#
# COMPACT_ATOMS: atom_id res chain seq x y z
N MET A 1 -10.99 14.88 14.02
CA MET A 1 -10.28 13.65 13.61
C MET A 1 -10.60 13.47 12.13
N LEU A 2 -9.62 13.54 11.24
CA LEU A 2 -9.85 13.35 9.80
C LEU A 2 -10.27 11.89 9.60
N ASP A 3 -11.51 11.68 9.17
CA ASP A 3 -12.05 10.34 8.93
C ASP A 3 -11.60 9.89 7.54
N TYR A 4 -10.31 9.57 7.47
CA TYR A 4 -9.60 9.18 6.25
C TYR A 4 -10.31 8.04 5.52
N THR A 5 -10.85 7.07 6.26
CA THR A 5 -11.63 5.95 5.74
C THR A 5 -12.96 6.36 5.12
N LYS A 6 -13.59 7.46 5.59
CA LYS A 6 -14.76 8.05 4.89
C LYS A 6 -14.39 8.74 3.59
N TYR A 7 -13.18 9.28 3.49
CA TYR A 7 -12.71 9.92 2.26
C TYR A 7 -12.37 8.90 1.18
N TYR A 8 -11.65 7.85 1.55
CA TYR A 8 -11.29 6.79 0.61
C TYR A 8 -11.03 5.49 1.36
N ASP A 9 -11.85 4.47 1.11
CA ASP A 9 -11.65 3.15 1.69
C ASP A 9 -10.77 2.30 0.76
N VAL A 10 -9.49 2.11 1.13
CA VAL A 10 -8.54 1.29 0.38
C VAL A 10 -8.81 -0.21 0.49
N SER A 11 -9.67 -0.64 1.42
CA SER A 11 -10.05 -2.06 1.51
C SER A 11 -10.84 -2.49 0.29
N VAL A 12 -11.73 -1.61 -0.19
CA VAL A 12 -12.60 -1.84 -1.35
C VAL A 12 -12.13 -1.14 -2.63
N ASN A 13 -11.47 0.01 -2.53
CA ASN A 13 -11.04 0.81 -3.68
C ASN A 13 -9.54 0.67 -3.98
N CYS A 14 -9.15 0.99 -5.21
CA CYS A 14 -7.75 0.90 -5.64
C CYS A 14 -6.89 2.00 -5.01
N PRO A 15 -5.87 1.67 -4.20
CA PRO A 15 -5.01 2.69 -3.61
C PRO A 15 -4.22 3.50 -4.66
N GLU A 16 -4.00 2.97 -5.87
CA GLU A 16 -3.40 3.75 -6.98
C GLU A 16 -4.30 4.90 -7.45
N ASN A 17 -5.62 4.74 -7.32
CA ASN A 17 -6.60 5.77 -7.69
C ASN A 17 -6.87 6.75 -6.52
N MET A 18 -6.19 6.57 -5.39
CA MET A 18 -6.37 7.42 -4.23
C MET A 18 -5.88 8.84 -4.52
N GLY A 19 -6.81 9.79 -4.55
CA GLY A 19 -6.53 11.22 -4.73
C GLY A 19 -5.73 11.84 -3.59
N ARG A 20 -5.77 13.16 -3.51
CA ARG A 20 -5.11 13.95 -2.47
C ARG A 20 -6.14 14.84 -1.79
N TYR A 21 -6.17 14.81 -0.46
CA TYR A 21 -6.97 15.74 0.32
C TYR A 21 -6.42 17.17 0.19
N GLN A 22 -7.29 18.18 0.10
CA GLN A 22 -6.90 19.56 -0.24
C GLN A 22 -5.88 20.18 0.74
N GLU A 23 -5.89 19.74 1.99
CA GLU A 23 -4.96 20.22 3.03
C GLU A 23 -3.51 19.70 2.87
N PHE A 24 -3.26 18.77 1.94
CA PHE A 24 -1.93 18.22 1.70
C PHE A 24 -1.33 18.75 0.41
N ASN A 25 -0.02 19.06 0.43
CA ASN A 25 0.70 19.56 -0.74
C ASN A 25 1.01 18.43 -1.73
N THR A 26 1.19 17.19 -1.27
CA THR A 26 1.51 16.04 -2.16
C THR A 26 0.70 14.80 -1.82
N HIS A 27 0.47 13.94 -2.82
CA HIS A 27 -0.15 12.62 -2.62
C HIS A 27 0.63 11.80 -1.57
N ALA A 28 1.96 11.84 -1.61
CA ALA A 28 2.80 11.10 -0.67
C ALA A 28 2.63 11.53 0.79
N GLN A 29 2.43 12.83 1.05
CA GLN A 29 2.14 13.31 2.41
C GLN A 29 0.77 12.81 2.88
N PHE A 30 -0.24 12.91 2.01
CA PHE A 30 -1.59 12.46 2.32
C PHE A 30 -1.65 10.94 2.54
N HIS A 31 -1.11 10.14 1.61
CA HIS A 31 -1.06 8.68 1.71
C HIS A 31 -0.28 8.24 2.95
N GLY A 32 0.80 8.94 3.30
CA GLY A 32 1.55 8.68 4.52
C GLY A 32 0.76 8.95 5.80
N ALA A 33 0.00 10.05 5.85
CA ALA A 33 -0.88 10.38 6.98
C ALA A 33 -2.06 9.42 7.08
N TYR A 34 -2.68 9.07 5.95
CA TYR A 34 -3.73 8.06 5.83
C TYR A 34 -3.27 6.71 6.39
N LEU A 35 -2.12 6.23 5.93
CA LEU A 35 -1.54 4.96 6.35
C LEU A 35 -1.23 4.98 7.84
N ARG A 36 -0.65 6.07 8.35
CA ARG A 36 -0.39 6.25 9.77
C ARG A 36 -1.66 6.17 10.62
N ALA A 37 -2.73 6.85 10.20
CA ALA A 37 -4.01 6.81 10.91
C ALA A 37 -4.63 5.41 10.93
N LEU A 38 -4.54 4.65 9.83
CA LEU A 38 -4.98 3.25 9.77
C LEU A 38 -4.20 2.34 10.73
N PHE A 39 -2.88 2.53 10.82
CA PHE A 39 -2.05 1.76 11.75
C PHE A 39 -2.31 2.15 13.20
N GLU A 40 -2.46 3.44 13.49
CA GLU A 40 -2.81 3.93 14.83
C GLU A 40 -4.17 3.36 15.29
N ALA A 41 -5.16 3.27 14.40
CA ALA A 41 -6.45 2.63 14.69
C ALA A 41 -6.33 1.13 15.03
N LYS A 42 -5.26 0.47 14.56
CA LYS A 42 -4.93 -0.93 14.89
C LYS A 42 -3.94 -1.07 16.06
N ASN A 43 -3.67 0.01 16.80
CA ASN A 43 -2.63 0.07 17.84
C ASN A 43 -1.21 -0.27 17.34
N ILE A 44 -0.93 -0.02 16.06
CA ILE A 44 0.38 -0.22 15.44
C ILE A 44 1.02 1.14 15.22
N THR A 45 2.26 1.31 15.70
CA THR A 45 3.01 2.55 15.47
C THR A 45 3.68 2.52 14.11
N TYR A 46 3.31 3.45 13.22
CA TYR A 46 3.95 3.64 11.92
C TYR A 46 4.70 4.97 11.86
N SER A 47 5.98 4.93 11.46
CA SER A 47 6.73 6.11 11.08
C SER A 47 7.67 5.80 9.93
N LYS A 48 8.05 6.80 9.13
CA LYS A 48 9.02 6.62 8.03
C LYS A 48 10.36 6.06 8.52
N LYS A 49 10.76 6.35 9.77
CA LYS A 49 11.99 5.85 10.39
C LYS A 49 11.83 4.44 10.98
N ARG A 50 10.61 4.06 11.38
CA ARG A 50 10.28 2.78 11.99
C ARG A 50 8.95 2.30 11.39
N PRO A 51 9.00 1.63 10.21
CA PRO A 51 7.79 1.20 9.51
C PRO A 51 7.11 0.00 10.18
N GLY A 52 7.78 -0.63 11.16
CA GLY A 52 7.23 -1.68 12.01
C GLY A 52 6.76 -2.87 11.18
N ASP A 53 5.46 -3.15 11.29
CA ASP A 53 4.78 -4.27 10.64
C ASP A 53 4.83 -4.24 9.11
N VAL A 54 4.99 -3.06 8.50
CA VAL A 54 5.15 -2.92 7.05
C VAL A 54 6.40 -3.63 6.52
N LEU A 55 7.41 -3.82 7.36
CA LEU A 55 8.65 -4.54 6.98
C LEU A 55 8.53 -6.06 7.14
N LYS A 56 7.48 -6.57 7.78
CA LYS A 56 7.35 -8.00 8.03
C LYS A 56 6.87 -8.73 6.77
N PRO A 57 7.28 -10.00 6.56
CA PRO A 57 6.90 -10.78 5.37
C PRO A 57 5.39 -10.83 5.13
N PHE A 58 4.60 -10.95 6.20
CA PHE A 58 3.15 -11.02 6.11
C PHE A 58 2.55 -9.82 5.38
N TYR A 59 3.13 -8.62 5.51
CA TYR A 59 2.59 -7.42 4.87
C TYR A 59 2.74 -7.51 3.35
N LEU A 60 3.91 -7.99 2.88
CA LEU A 60 4.15 -8.24 1.46
C LEU A 60 3.25 -9.38 0.94
N GLU A 61 3.09 -10.46 1.69
CA GLU A 61 2.19 -11.56 1.34
C GLU A 61 0.75 -11.10 1.14
N GLN A 62 0.26 -10.18 1.98
CA GLN A 62 -1.07 -9.58 1.82
C GLN A 62 -1.17 -8.73 0.55
N LEU A 63 -0.12 -7.98 0.18
CA LEU A 63 -0.08 -7.23 -1.08
C LEU A 63 -0.06 -8.16 -2.30
N LEU A 64 0.71 -9.23 -2.25
CA LEU A 64 0.76 -10.27 -3.29
C LEU A 64 -0.60 -10.97 -3.44
N THR A 65 -1.24 -11.29 -2.31
CA THR A 65 -2.58 -11.89 -2.31
C THR A 65 -3.59 -10.93 -2.94
N ARG A 66 -3.51 -9.63 -2.62
CA ARG A 66 -4.41 -8.63 -3.20
C ARG A 66 -4.33 -8.57 -4.72
N ILE A 67 -3.12 -8.52 -5.31
CA ILE A 67 -2.97 -8.50 -6.77
C ILE A 67 -3.39 -9.81 -7.45
N GLN A 68 -3.41 -10.93 -6.73
CA GLN A 68 -3.93 -12.20 -7.23
C GLN A 68 -5.45 -12.25 -7.22
N VAL A 69 -6.09 -11.80 -6.12
CA VAL A 69 -7.55 -11.83 -5.95
C VAL A 69 -8.23 -10.71 -6.74
N GLN A 70 -7.61 -9.54 -6.83
CA GLN A 70 -8.13 -8.35 -7.49
C GLN A 70 -7.11 -7.82 -8.51
N PRO A 71 -6.97 -8.47 -9.67
CA PRO A 71 -5.90 -8.18 -10.64
C PRO A 71 -5.97 -6.79 -11.28
N GLU A 72 -7.12 -6.13 -11.20
CA GLU A 72 -7.33 -4.75 -11.67
C GLU A 72 -6.87 -3.69 -10.67
N GLN A 73 -6.53 -4.12 -9.45
CA GLN A 73 -6.00 -3.25 -8.41
C GLN A 73 -4.48 -3.34 -8.40
N LEU A 74 -3.80 -2.25 -8.03
CA LEU A 74 -2.33 -2.23 -7.89
C LEU A 74 -1.60 -2.70 -9.16
N THR A 75 -2.07 -2.25 -10.32
CA THR A 75 -1.59 -2.71 -11.63
C THR A 75 -0.11 -2.43 -11.84
N THR A 76 0.39 -1.28 -11.37
CA THR A 76 1.80 -0.92 -11.49
C THR A 76 2.67 -1.80 -10.60
N PHE A 77 2.19 -2.12 -9.39
CA PHE A 77 2.87 -3.05 -8.49
C PHE A 77 2.90 -4.47 -9.06
N ARG A 78 1.80 -4.94 -9.64
CA ARG A 78 1.76 -6.24 -10.32
C ARG A 78 2.76 -6.30 -11.47
N GLN A 79 2.81 -5.29 -12.32
CA GLN A 79 3.79 -5.21 -13.42
C GLN A 79 5.23 -5.30 -12.90
N PHE A 80 5.52 -4.65 -11.77
CA PHE A 80 6.83 -4.76 -11.12
C PHE A 80 7.12 -6.18 -10.61
N ILE A 81 6.16 -6.84 -9.96
CA ILE A 81 6.32 -8.23 -9.49
C ILE A 81 6.51 -9.20 -10.66
N ASP A 82 5.73 -9.05 -11.74
CA ASP A 82 5.86 -9.85 -12.95
C ASP A 82 7.23 -9.66 -13.60
N PHE A 83 7.76 -8.43 -13.61
CA PHE A 83 9.11 -8.13 -14.04
C PHE A 83 10.17 -8.83 -13.18
N CYS A 84 10.06 -8.74 -11.85
CA CYS A 84 10.96 -9.44 -10.92
C CYS A 84 10.93 -10.96 -11.14
N ASN A 85 9.76 -11.56 -11.32
CA ASN A 85 9.59 -12.99 -11.58
C ASN A 85 10.21 -13.39 -12.92
N LYS A 86 10.03 -12.57 -13.97
CA LYS A 86 10.63 -12.78 -15.28
C LYS A 86 12.17 -12.76 -15.20
N ILE A 87 12.74 -11.85 -14.42
CA ILE A 87 14.18 -11.82 -14.14
C ILE A 87 14.59 -13.10 -13.41
N LYS A 88 13.95 -13.43 -12.29
CA LYS A 88 14.25 -14.62 -11.50
C LYS A 88 14.25 -15.91 -12.34
N SER A 89 13.26 -16.06 -13.23
CA SER A 89 13.18 -17.20 -14.16
C SER A 89 14.35 -17.27 -15.15
N LYS A 90 14.88 -16.12 -15.59
CA LYS A 90 16.02 -16.05 -16.51
C LYS A 90 17.35 -16.30 -15.83
N PHE A 91 17.47 -15.97 -14.54
CA PHE A 91 18.72 -16.05 -13.80
C PHE A 91 18.93 -17.32 -12.98
N LYS A 92 17.95 -18.26 -12.93
CA LYS A 92 18.00 -19.57 -12.23
C LYS A 92 19.22 -19.70 -11.29
N ILE A 93 19.16 -19.00 -10.16
CA ILE A 93 20.02 -19.25 -9.00
C ILE A 93 19.34 -20.35 -8.19
#